data_AF-A0A0A2KIG3-F1
#
_entry.id   AF-A0A0A2KIG3-F1
#
_cell.length_a   1.000
_cell.length_b   1.000
_cell.length_c   1.000
_cell.angle_alpha   90.00
_cell.angle_beta   90.00
_cell.angle_gamma   90.00
#
_symmetry.space_group_name_H-M   'P 1'
#
loop_
_entity.id
_entity.type
_entity.pdbx_description
1 polymer ?
#
loop_
_entity_poly.entity_id
_entity_poly.type
_entity_poly.pdbx_seq_one_letter_code
_entity_poly.pdbx_strand_id
1 'polypeptide(L)'
;MSQLPGLKSPAKQPAAASPSTIPISFPTKPVSTRKLPDLEAALKKVASARSKFHVRKVGILVRWENDETGAENDMVTMESILKSLGVQCNRFVIPNSDKTPAWSMQENLNKLLGQCIRSSLPSLFIFFYVGHGGLHHDDLCFTSRHKRILWRSVRGTLESAQSVDSLVILDCCHAAAAARQPDSTTNIHIIAACGVHEIASVRSNTASFTQRLFRAVQKFKNQQNFTTAEWYQQVQVEKPKHAPHAVFETFSGTRAISLAFSDTSRSRLPRPLSGVSQKHVLVKLTLEGQRDSVDSFSKAVRSLPPNMKVEICNAFETDASVFIILQMSWEGWVLWTSVVHLDFVGVTLGPDLLPRKAIPPASASGENLPPEDLSFKEA
;
A
#
# COMPACT_ATOMS: atom_id res chain seq x y z
N MET A 1 76.59 -12.41 -26.00
CA MET A 1 76.66 -11.87 -27.37
C MET A 1 75.26 -11.92 -27.95
N SER A 2 74.62 -10.93 -28.53
CA SER A 2 74.78 -9.48 -28.65
C SER A 2 73.56 -9.05 -29.50
N GLN A 3 72.94 -7.92 -29.14
CA GLN A 3 72.09 -7.04 -29.98
C GLN A 3 70.63 -7.42 -30.30
N LEU A 4 69.69 -6.72 -29.62
CA LEU A 4 68.88 -5.54 -30.05
C LEU A 4 68.18 -5.53 -31.44
N PRO A 5 67.08 -4.76 -31.63
CA PRO A 5 65.76 -5.30 -31.96
C PRO A 5 65.15 -4.73 -33.27
N GLY A 6 64.20 -5.47 -33.84
CA GLY A 6 63.42 -5.07 -35.01
C GLY A 6 62.25 -4.12 -34.68
N LEU A 7 62.07 -3.14 -35.57
CA LEU A 7 61.14 -2.02 -35.53
C LEU A 7 59.65 -2.41 -35.37
N LYS A 8 58.93 -1.59 -34.59
CA LYS A 8 57.47 -1.59 -34.43
C LYS A 8 56.78 -0.95 -35.64
N SER A 9 55.76 -1.60 -36.18
CA SER A 9 54.78 -1.02 -37.12
C SER A 9 53.69 -0.22 -36.38
N PRO A 10 53.12 0.82 -37.02
CA PRO A 10 52.23 1.79 -36.35
C PRO A 10 50.80 1.26 -36.16
N ALA A 11 50.23 1.65 -35.02
CA ALA A 11 48.89 1.30 -34.57
C ALA A 11 47.80 1.88 -35.48
N LYS A 12 46.84 1.02 -35.84
CA LYS A 12 45.58 1.36 -36.52
C LYS A 12 44.71 2.18 -35.56
N GLN A 13 44.42 3.43 -35.91
CA GLN A 13 43.40 4.24 -35.22
C GLN A 13 42.01 3.58 -35.37
N PRO A 14 41.22 3.48 -34.29
CA PRO A 14 39.83 3.06 -34.40
C PRO A 14 38.98 4.20 -34.97
N ALA A 15 38.16 3.86 -35.97
CA ALA A 15 37.21 4.75 -36.62
C ALA A 15 36.23 5.36 -35.60
N ALA A 16 35.96 6.65 -35.77
CA ALA A 16 35.01 7.41 -34.97
C ALA A 16 33.61 6.76 -35.01
N ALA A 17 33.11 6.41 -33.82
CA ALA A 17 31.75 5.94 -33.63
C ALA A 17 30.77 7.07 -33.99
N SER A 18 29.83 6.75 -34.88
CA SER A 18 28.69 7.62 -35.21
C SER A 18 27.88 7.93 -33.94
N PRO A 19 27.36 9.16 -33.78
CA PRO A 19 26.58 9.52 -32.60
C PRO A 19 25.32 8.65 -32.55
N SER A 20 25.22 7.85 -31.48
CA SER A 20 24.06 7.03 -31.18
C SER A 20 22.82 7.91 -31.03
N THR A 21 21.86 7.72 -31.93
CA THR A 21 20.52 8.29 -31.85
C THR A 21 19.87 7.85 -30.53
N ILE A 22 19.67 8.80 -29.61
CA ILE A 22 18.90 8.58 -28.39
C ILE A 22 17.48 8.17 -28.81
N PRO A 23 16.93 7.03 -28.37
CA PRO A 23 15.54 6.71 -28.63
C PRO A 23 14.67 7.66 -27.78
N ILE A 24 14.09 8.68 -28.43
CA ILE A 24 13.05 9.54 -27.87
C ILE A 24 11.71 8.82 -28.07
N SER A 25 11.53 7.63 -27.51
CA SER A 25 10.19 7.04 -27.42
C SER A 25 9.59 7.46 -26.09
N PHE A 26 8.57 8.33 -26.15
CA PHE A 26 7.75 8.64 -24.98
C PHE A 26 7.08 7.35 -24.47
N PRO A 27 6.93 7.17 -23.15
CA PRO A 27 6.24 6.01 -22.60
C PRO A 27 4.83 5.89 -23.19
N THR A 28 4.55 4.78 -23.86
CA THR A 28 3.28 4.48 -24.55
C THR A 28 2.17 3.95 -23.61
N LYS A 29 2.36 4.02 -22.29
CA LYS A 29 1.30 3.60 -21.37
C LYS A 29 0.14 4.59 -21.46
N PRO A 30 -1.10 4.12 -21.74
CA PRO A 30 -2.26 4.99 -21.78
C PRO A 30 -2.41 5.67 -20.42
N VAL A 31 -2.49 7.01 -20.42
CA VAL A 31 -2.72 7.78 -19.21
C VAL A 31 -4.15 7.50 -18.74
N SER A 32 -4.31 6.94 -17.55
CA SER A 32 -5.64 6.75 -16.96
C SER A 32 -6.16 8.12 -16.52
N THR A 33 -6.97 8.75 -17.36
CA THR A 33 -7.69 10.00 -17.04
C THR A 33 -8.98 9.69 -16.31
N ARG A 34 -9.38 10.57 -15.37
CA ARG A 34 -10.63 10.45 -14.62
C ARG A 34 -11.44 11.73 -14.71
N LYS A 35 -12.75 11.58 -14.90
CA LYS A 35 -13.71 12.68 -14.77
C LYS A 35 -13.92 13.02 -13.31
N LEU A 36 -13.91 14.32 -12.99
CA LEU A 36 -14.03 14.79 -11.62
C LEU A 36 -15.33 14.33 -10.92
N PRO A 37 -16.52 14.40 -11.54
CA PRO A 37 -17.76 13.95 -10.88
C PRO A 37 -17.73 12.47 -10.48
N ASP A 38 -17.18 11.62 -11.35
CA ASP A 38 -17.08 10.17 -11.11
C ASP A 38 -16.09 9.89 -9.96
N LEU A 39 -14.95 10.59 -9.95
CA LEU A 39 -13.97 10.50 -8.87
C LEU A 39 -14.57 10.96 -7.54
N GLU A 40 -15.27 12.09 -7.52
CA GLU A 40 -15.90 12.62 -6.32
C GLU A 40 -16.94 11.64 -5.76
N ALA A 41 -17.79 11.09 -6.62
CA ALA A 41 -18.77 10.08 -6.23
C ALA A 41 -18.10 8.84 -5.63
N ALA A 42 -17.02 8.36 -6.25
CA ALA A 42 -16.28 7.20 -5.78
C ALA A 42 -15.58 7.46 -4.43
N LEU A 43 -14.94 8.62 -4.25
CA LEU A 43 -14.31 8.99 -2.98
C LEU A 43 -15.33 9.19 -1.87
N LYS A 44 -16.50 9.79 -2.16
CA LYS A 44 -17.61 9.88 -1.19
C LYS A 44 -18.15 8.51 -0.80
N LYS A 45 -18.21 7.56 -1.74
CA LYS A 45 -18.60 6.18 -1.47
C LYS A 45 -17.64 5.50 -0.48
N VAL A 46 -16.32 5.67 -0.65
CA VAL A 46 -15.32 5.14 0.30
C VAL A 46 -15.40 5.86 1.65
N ALA A 47 -15.51 7.20 1.64
CA ALA A 47 -15.61 7.99 2.86
C ALA A 47 -16.84 7.64 3.72
N SER A 48 -17.95 7.27 3.08
CA SER A 48 -19.18 6.84 3.75
C SER A 48 -19.23 5.35 4.05
N ALA A 49 -18.31 4.55 3.50
CA ALA A 49 -18.25 3.12 3.76
C ALA A 49 -17.82 2.85 5.21
N ARG A 50 -18.79 2.49 6.05
CA ARG A 50 -18.51 2.10 7.44
C ARG A 50 -17.65 0.83 7.47
N SER A 51 -16.67 0.82 8.38
CA SER A 51 -15.88 -0.38 8.64
C SER A 51 -16.79 -1.53 9.07
N LYS A 52 -16.47 -2.74 8.63
CA LYS A 52 -17.21 -3.95 8.99
C LYS A 52 -16.55 -4.59 10.20
N PHE A 53 -17.36 -4.85 11.23
CA PHE A 53 -16.97 -5.64 12.39
C PHE A 53 -17.32 -7.11 12.15
N HIS A 54 -16.45 -7.99 12.62
CA HIS A 54 -16.61 -9.44 12.47
C HIS A 54 -16.79 -10.07 13.83
N VAL A 55 -17.91 -10.78 13.98
CA VAL A 55 -18.24 -11.54 15.19
C VAL A 55 -17.35 -12.77 15.26
N ARG A 56 -17.17 -13.46 14.13
CA ARG A 56 -16.31 -14.64 14.02
C ARG A 56 -15.03 -14.29 13.29
N LYS A 57 -13.89 -14.69 13.84
CA LYS A 57 -12.57 -14.51 13.22
C LYS A 57 -11.81 -15.83 13.26
N VAL A 58 -11.47 -16.37 12.10
CA VAL A 58 -10.72 -17.62 11.97
C VAL A 58 -9.47 -17.36 11.17
N GLY A 59 -8.32 -17.81 11.65
CA GLY A 59 -7.03 -17.67 10.99
C GLY A 59 -6.41 -19.02 10.64
N ILE A 60 -5.81 -19.13 9.47
CA ILE A 60 -4.86 -20.19 9.10
C ILE A 60 -3.47 -19.59 8.96
N LEU A 61 -2.50 -20.14 9.69
CA LEU A 61 -1.10 -19.71 9.68
C LEU A 61 -0.26 -20.81 9.03
N VAL A 62 0.37 -20.48 7.93
CA VAL A 62 0.99 -21.44 7.03
C VAL A 62 2.50 -21.24 6.95
N ARG A 63 3.25 -22.34 7.01
CA ARG A 63 4.66 -22.40 6.62
C ARG A 63 5.02 -23.78 6.10
N TRP A 64 6.19 -23.91 5.49
CA TRP A 64 6.80 -25.21 5.22
C TRP A 64 7.51 -25.79 6.45
N GLU A 65 7.57 -27.11 6.52
CA GLU A 65 8.44 -27.82 7.45
C GLU A 65 9.92 -27.55 7.14
N ASN A 66 10.78 -27.48 8.17
CA ASN A 66 12.22 -27.22 8.06
C ASN A 66 12.59 -25.95 7.28
N ASP A 67 11.71 -24.94 7.27
CA ASP A 67 12.00 -23.63 6.70
C ASP A 67 13.09 -22.91 7.52
N GLU A 68 14.09 -22.37 6.82
CA GLU A 68 15.27 -21.73 7.39
C GLU A 68 15.19 -20.21 7.49
N THR A 69 14.04 -19.60 7.15
CA THR A 69 13.87 -18.13 7.17
C THR A 69 13.55 -17.58 8.57
N GLY A 70 13.34 -18.47 9.54
CA GLY A 70 12.80 -18.12 10.86
C GLY A 70 11.28 -18.17 10.93
N ALA A 71 10.62 -18.76 9.93
CA ALA A 71 9.18 -18.84 9.78
C ALA A 71 8.43 -19.40 11.00
N GLU A 72 9.00 -20.33 11.77
CA GLU A 72 8.37 -20.81 13.02
C GLU A 72 8.26 -19.67 14.05
N ASN A 73 9.31 -18.88 14.24
CA ASN A 73 9.30 -17.77 15.19
C ASN A 73 8.34 -16.66 14.75
N ASP A 74 8.26 -16.39 13.45
CA ASP A 74 7.28 -15.47 12.89
C ASP A 74 5.85 -16.01 13.00
N MET A 75 5.63 -17.31 12.80
CA MET A 75 4.34 -17.95 13.05
C MET A 75 3.87 -17.78 14.50
N VAL A 76 4.76 -18.03 15.48
CA VAL A 76 4.46 -17.79 16.91
C VAL A 76 4.13 -16.31 17.15
N THR A 77 4.90 -15.40 16.54
CA THR A 77 4.69 -13.95 16.67
C THR A 77 3.32 -13.55 16.11
N MET A 78 2.98 -13.99 14.91
CA MET A 78 1.70 -13.71 14.26
C MET A 78 0.53 -14.31 15.03
N GLU A 79 0.67 -15.54 15.53
CA GLU A 79 -0.36 -16.16 16.34
C GLU A 79 -0.66 -15.33 17.60
N SER A 80 0.38 -14.79 18.25
CA SER A 80 0.22 -13.90 19.41
C SER A 80 -0.55 -12.62 19.04
N ILE A 81 -0.21 -11.99 17.91
CA ILE A 81 -0.97 -10.83 17.38
C ILE A 81 -2.43 -11.21 17.20
N LEU A 82 -2.71 -12.26 16.43
CA LEU A 82 -4.07 -12.63 16.04
C LEU A 82 -4.91 -13.09 17.24
N LYS A 83 -4.33 -13.81 18.21
CA LYS A 83 -5.02 -14.15 19.47
C LYS A 83 -5.44 -12.92 20.27
N SER A 84 -4.60 -11.89 20.33
CA SER A 84 -4.95 -10.63 21.01
C SER A 84 -6.11 -9.89 20.34
N LEU A 85 -6.40 -10.21 19.07
CA LEU A 85 -7.52 -9.68 18.29
C LEU A 85 -8.75 -10.60 18.30
N GLY A 86 -8.74 -11.65 19.13
CA GLY A 86 -9.82 -12.62 19.25
C GLY A 86 -9.93 -13.58 18.06
N VAL A 87 -8.85 -13.82 17.32
CA VAL A 87 -8.83 -14.73 16.17
C VAL A 87 -8.58 -16.15 16.64
N GLN A 88 -9.39 -17.10 16.17
CA GLN A 88 -9.12 -18.53 16.33
C GLN A 88 -8.04 -18.97 15.32
N CYS A 89 -6.81 -19.09 15.78
CA CYS A 89 -5.65 -19.45 14.96
C CYS A 89 -5.52 -20.96 14.77
N ASN A 90 -5.25 -21.39 13.54
CA ASN A 90 -4.96 -22.78 13.16
C ASN A 90 -3.61 -22.81 12.44
N ARG A 91 -2.63 -23.49 13.00
CA ARG A 91 -1.32 -23.67 12.34
C ARG A 91 -1.42 -24.80 11.32
N PHE A 92 -0.92 -24.56 10.12
CA PHE A 92 -0.75 -25.57 9.08
C PHE A 92 0.70 -25.58 8.62
N VAL A 93 1.44 -26.59 9.07
CA VAL A 93 2.83 -26.82 8.67
C VAL A 93 2.81 -27.82 7.51
N ILE A 94 3.23 -27.39 6.33
CA ILE A 94 3.25 -28.23 5.14
C ILE A 94 4.43 -29.21 5.24
N PRO A 95 4.19 -30.53 5.34
CA PRO A 95 5.28 -31.50 5.51
C PRO A 95 6.19 -31.55 4.28
N ASN A 96 7.49 -31.71 4.50
CA ASN A 96 8.44 -31.93 3.40
C ASN A 96 8.27 -33.30 2.73
N SER A 97 7.55 -34.22 3.36
CA SER A 97 7.16 -35.52 2.78
C SER A 97 5.88 -35.47 1.95
N ASP A 98 5.10 -34.38 2.02
CA ASP A 98 3.80 -34.29 1.36
C ASP A 98 3.94 -34.30 -0.18
N LYS A 99 3.39 -35.32 -0.83
CA LYS A 99 3.49 -35.47 -2.29
C LYS A 99 2.58 -34.52 -3.06
N THR A 100 1.54 -33.99 -2.41
CA THR A 100 0.49 -33.15 -3.00
C THR A 100 0.19 -31.93 -2.12
N PRO A 101 1.20 -31.08 -1.83
CA PRO A 101 1.08 -30.01 -0.83
C PRO A 101 0.02 -28.96 -1.19
N ALA A 102 -0.25 -28.75 -2.49
CA ALA A 102 -1.32 -27.86 -2.94
C ALA A 102 -2.72 -28.40 -2.59
N TRP A 103 -2.93 -29.72 -2.65
CA TRP A 103 -4.21 -30.35 -2.29
C TRP A 103 -4.41 -30.32 -0.78
N SER A 104 -3.38 -30.68 -0.01
CA SER A 104 -3.41 -30.61 1.46
C SER A 104 -3.70 -29.18 1.95
N MET A 105 -3.11 -28.17 1.29
CA MET A 105 -3.41 -26.76 1.54
C MET A 105 -4.87 -26.42 1.27
N GLN A 106 -5.39 -26.80 0.11
CA GLN A 106 -6.78 -26.55 -0.28
C GLN A 106 -7.76 -27.23 0.66
N GLU A 107 -7.50 -28.46 1.08
CA GLU A 107 -8.35 -29.19 2.03
C GLU A 107 -8.43 -28.46 3.38
N ASN A 108 -7.28 -28.05 3.94
CA ASN A 108 -7.24 -27.30 5.19
C ASN A 108 -7.92 -25.94 5.07
N LEU A 109 -7.68 -25.23 3.97
CA LEU A 109 -8.31 -23.95 3.67
C LEU A 109 -9.84 -24.08 3.56
N ASN A 110 -10.33 -25.02 2.75
CA ASN A 110 -11.76 -25.29 2.56
C ASN A 110 -12.44 -25.71 3.86
N LYS A 111 -11.78 -26.55 4.66
CA LYS A 111 -12.30 -26.98 5.96
C LYS A 111 -12.56 -25.79 6.88
N LEU A 112 -11.58 -24.89 7.04
CA LEU A 112 -11.68 -23.74 7.94
C LEU A 112 -12.59 -22.64 7.38
N LEU A 113 -12.44 -22.29 6.10
CA LEU A 113 -13.27 -21.29 5.43
C LEU A 113 -14.73 -21.72 5.40
N GLY A 114 -14.99 -23.02 5.16
CA GLY A 114 -16.33 -23.60 5.22
C GLY A 114 -16.99 -23.44 6.60
N GLN A 115 -16.23 -23.37 7.69
CA GLN A 115 -16.81 -23.06 9.01
C GLN A 115 -17.31 -21.61 9.09
N CYS A 116 -16.57 -20.65 8.51
CA CYS A 116 -17.01 -19.27 8.43
C CYS A 116 -18.30 -19.16 7.61
N ILE A 117 -18.31 -19.76 6.42
CA ILE A 117 -19.48 -19.76 5.51
C ILE A 117 -20.71 -20.35 6.20
N ARG A 118 -20.58 -21.53 6.82
CA ARG A 118 -21.72 -22.21 7.48
C ARG A 118 -22.24 -21.49 8.73
N SER A 119 -21.45 -20.61 9.34
CA SER A 119 -21.91 -19.92 10.55
C SER A 119 -22.95 -18.84 10.30
N SER A 120 -23.06 -18.34 9.06
CA SER A 120 -23.90 -17.20 8.68
C SER A 120 -23.68 -15.92 9.51
N LEU A 121 -22.66 -15.90 10.37
CA LEU A 121 -22.24 -14.72 11.12
C LEU A 121 -21.31 -13.86 10.27
N PRO A 122 -21.29 -12.53 10.46
CA PRO A 122 -20.25 -11.68 9.90
C PRO A 122 -18.86 -12.21 10.29
N SER A 123 -18.17 -12.80 9.32
CA SER A 123 -16.95 -13.57 9.54
C SER A 123 -15.76 -12.94 8.82
N LEU A 124 -14.62 -12.93 9.49
CA LEU A 124 -13.30 -12.60 8.92
C LEU A 124 -12.48 -13.88 8.85
N PHE A 125 -12.00 -14.19 7.65
CA PHE A 125 -11.02 -15.24 7.45
C PHE A 125 -9.63 -14.61 7.28
N ILE A 126 -8.64 -15.10 8.04
CA ILE A 126 -7.27 -14.59 7.96
C ILE A 126 -6.37 -15.68 7.39
N PHE A 127 -5.74 -15.41 6.25
CA PHE A 127 -4.71 -16.26 5.69
C PHE A 127 -3.34 -15.63 5.93
N PHE A 128 -2.48 -16.30 6.67
CA PHE A 128 -1.10 -15.88 6.87
C PHE A 128 -0.15 -16.91 6.29
N TYR A 129 0.76 -16.48 5.42
CA TYR A 129 1.88 -17.30 4.96
C TYR A 129 3.19 -16.65 5.34
N VAL A 130 4.12 -17.47 5.84
CA VAL A 130 5.50 -17.08 6.11
C VAL A 130 6.48 -18.15 5.63
N GLY A 131 7.57 -17.71 5.01
CA GLY A 131 8.62 -18.58 4.47
C GLY A 131 9.09 -18.10 3.10
N HIS A 132 9.61 -19.03 2.30
CA HIS A 132 10.07 -18.70 0.96
C HIS A 132 8.93 -18.39 -0.01
N GLY A 133 9.13 -17.35 -0.83
CA GLY A 133 8.26 -16.97 -1.93
C GLY A 133 9.06 -16.93 -3.21
N GLY A 134 8.45 -17.32 -4.33
CA GLY A 134 9.04 -17.26 -5.66
C GLY A 134 8.03 -16.82 -6.70
N LEU A 135 8.52 -16.53 -7.91
CA LEU A 135 7.67 -16.23 -9.06
C LEU A 135 7.62 -17.42 -10.02
N HIS A 136 6.44 -17.70 -10.55
CA HIS A 136 6.23 -18.69 -11.60
C HIS A 136 5.24 -18.17 -12.62
N HIS A 137 5.72 -17.88 -13.85
CA HIS A 137 4.95 -17.15 -14.87
C HIS A 137 4.37 -15.86 -14.30
N ASP A 138 5.26 -15.08 -13.68
CA ASP A 138 4.99 -13.91 -12.87
C ASP A 138 4.10 -14.14 -11.64
N ASP A 139 3.43 -15.28 -11.46
CA ASP A 139 2.55 -15.56 -10.33
C ASP A 139 3.28 -15.92 -9.03
N LEU A 140 2.79 -15.41 -7.90
CA LEU A 140 3.38 -15.75 -6.60
C LEU A 140 3.23 -17.26 -6.35
N CYS A 141 4.28 -17.88 -5.86
CA CYS A 141 4.25 -19.24 -5.35
C CYS A 141 4.95 -19.35 -4.00
N PHE A 142 4.35 -20.16 -3.13
CA PHE A 142 4.91 -20.55 -1.84
C PHE A 142 5.83 -21.74 -2.07
N THR A 143 7.11 -21.63 -1.71
CA THR A 143 8.13 -22.58 -2.15
C THR A 143 8.84 -23.26 -0.98
N SER A 144 9.26 -24.51 -1.20
CA SER A 144 10.23 -25.22 -0.37
C SER A 144 11.02 -26.17 -1.25
N ARG A 145 12.34 -25.97 -1.34
CA ARG A 145 13.26 -26.74 -2.21
C ARG A 145 12.71 -26.94 -3.63
N HIS A 146 12.14 -28.11 -3.93
CA HIS A 146 11.61 -28.50 -5.24
C HIS A 146 10.08 -28.45 -5.34
N LYS A 147 9.39 -28.03 -4.28
CA LYS A 147 7.93 -27.94 -4.20
C LYS A 147 7.47 -26.50 -4.29
N ARG A 148 6.29 -26.33 -4.87
CA ARG A 148 5.64 -25.03 -4.98
C ARG A 148 4.12 -25.18 -4.85
N ILE A 149 3.49 -24.20 -4.21
CA ILE A 149 2.04 -24.01 -4.22
C ILE A 149 1.76 -22.66 -4.86
N LEU A 150 0.94 -22.62 -5.91
CA LEU A 150 0.62 -21.37 -6.59
C LEU A 150 -0.40 -20.57 -5.76
N TRP A 151 -0.13 -19.28 -5.55
CA TRP A 151 -1.02 -18.36 -4.84
C TRP A 151 -2.43 -18.34 -5.43
N ARG A 152 -2.56 -18.40 -6.77
CA ARG A 152 -3.86 -18.45 -7.45
C ARG A 152 -4.81 -19.53 -6.91
N SER A 153 -4.29 -20.67 -6.45
CA SER A 153 -5.10 -21.75 -5.90
C SER A 153 -5.73 -21.37 -4.55
N VAL A 154 -5.00 -20.62 -3.72
CA VAL A 154 -5.50 -20.08 -2.45
C VAL A 154 -6.46 -18.92 -2.73
N ARG A 155 -6.04 -17.97 -3.57
CA ARG A 155 -6.85 -16.81 -4.00
C ARG A 155 -8.23 -17.23 -4.53
N GLY A 156 -8.28 -18.15 -5.48
CA GLY A 156 -9.56 -18.59 -6.06
C GLY A 156 -10.51 -19.21 -5.02
N THR A 157 -9.97 -19.85 -3.99
CA THR A 157 -10.77 -20.36 -2.86
C THR A 157 -11.35 -19.21 -2.03
N LEU A 158 -10.54 -18.20 -1.71
CA LEU A 158 -11.01 -17.02 -0.96
C LEU A 158 -12.04 -16.21 -1.75
N GLU A 159 -11.82 -16.01 -3.05
CA GLU A 159 -12.74 -15.28 -3.94
C GLU A 159 -14.11 -15.96 -4.04
N SER A 160 -14.14 -17.30 -4.00
CA SER A 160 -15.39 -18.07 -4.04
C SER A 160 -16.26 -17.89 -2.77
N ALA A 161 -15.68 -17.43 -1.66
CA ALA A 161 -16.36 -17.25 -0.39
C ALA A 161 -16.98 -15.85 -0.24
N GLN A 162 -17.92 -15.48 -1.12
CA GLN A 162 -18.50 -14.14 -1.23
C GLN A 162 -19.12 -13.55 0.06
N SER A 163 -19.52 -14.40 1.00
CA SER A 163 -20.10 -13.98 2.29
C SER A 163 -19.07 -13.71 3.39
N VAL A 164 -17.78 -13.98 3.13
CA VAL A 164 -16.70 -13.92 4.12
C VAL A 164 -15.65 -12.91 3.67
N ASP A 165 -15.38 -11.90 4.49
CA ASP A 165 -14.28 -10.98 4.21
C ASP A 165 -12.97 -11.69 4.54
N SER A 166 -11.91 -11.41 3.77
CA SER A 166 -10.61 -12.04 3.99
C SER A 166 -9.50 -11.01 4.19
N LEU A 167 -8.62 -11.29 5.15
CA LEU A 167 -7.34 -10.60 5.32
C LEU A 167 -6.21 -11.57 5.02
N VAL A 168 -5.42 -11.26 4.00
CA VAL A 168 -4.26 -12.04 3.57
C VAL A 168 -3.00 -11.30 4.01
N ILE A 169 -2.12 -11.98 4.74
CA ILE A 169 -0.84 -11.43 5.18
C ILE A 169 0.27 -12.35 4.65
N LEU A 170 1.21 -11.79 3.90
CA LEU A 170 2.25 -12.54 3.21
C LEU A 170 3.63 -12.05 3.64
N ASP A 171 4.33 -12.86 4.44
CA ASP A 171 5.72 -12.64 4.84
C ASP A 171 6.65 -13.56 4.03
N CYS A 172 6.83 -13.20 2.76
CA CYS A 172 7.69 -13.92 1.82
C CYS A 172 8.22 -12.98 0.73
N CYS A 173 9.25 -13.41 0.00
CA CYS A 173 9.73 -12.67 -1.18
C CYS A 173 8.64 -12.56 -2.24
N HIS A 174 8.72 -11.51 -3.06
CA HIS A 174 7.78 -11.26 -4.16
C HIS A 174 6.31 -11.13 -3.73
N ALA A 175 6.03 -10.88 -2.44
CA ALA A 175 4.69 -10.98 -1.88
C ALA A 175 3.64 -10.12 -2.61
N ALA A 176 4.00 -8.93 -3.09
CA ALA A 176 3.07 -8.08 -3.85
C ALA A 176 2.63 -8.68 -5.20
N ALA A 177 3.30 -9.71 -5.72
CA ALA A 177 2.83 -10.45 -6.88
C ALA A 177 1.47 -11.14 -6.60
N ALA A 178 1.13 -11.33 -5.32
CA ALA A 178 -0.18 -11.81 -4.91
C ALA A 178 -1.32 -10.87 -5.28
N ALA A 179 -1.03 -9.58 -5.51
CA ALA A 179 -2.01 -8.51 -5.62
C ALA A 179 -2.39 -8.13 -7.07
N ARG A 180 -2.16 -9.01 -8.04
CA ARG A 180 -2.61 -8.75 -9.43
C ARG A 180 -4.12 -8.93 -9.58
N GLN A 181 -4.74 -7.96 -10.25
CA GLN A 181 -6.19 -7.74 -10.36
C GLN A 181 -6.99 -9.00 -10.76
N PRO A 182 -7.97 -9.37 -9.93
CA PRO A 182 -9.07 -10.24 -10.28
C PRO A 182 -10.44 -9.51 -10.24
N ASP A 183 -11.42 -10.06 -10.95
CA ASP A 183 -12.83 -9.67 -10.86
C ASP A 183 -13.50 -10.44 -9.71
N SER A 184 -13.53 -9.86 -8.51
CA SER A 184 -14.26 -10.44 -7.37
C SER A 184 -15.19 -9.41 -6.73
N THR A 185 -16.25 -9.89 -6.07
CA THR A 185 -17.13 -9.09 -5.20
C THR A 185 -16.79 -9.25 -3.71
N THR A 186 -15.85 -10.15 -3.38
CA THR A 186 -15.48 -10.52 -2.01
C THR A 186 -14.46 -9.54 -1.43
N ASN A 187 -14.72 -8.96 -0.26
CA ASN A 187 -13.83 -7.98 0.36
C ASN A 187 -12.52 -8.65 0.86
N ILE A 188 -11.47 -8.59 0.04
CA ILE A 188 -10.16 -9.20 0.33
C ILE A 188 -9.12 -8.10 0.44
N HIS A 189 -8.51 -7.98 1.62
CA HIS A 189 -7.36 -7.11 1.86
C HIS A 189 -6.09 -7.95 1.87
N ILE A 190 -5.05 -7.48 1.20
CA ILE A 190 -3.72 -8.10 1.18
C ILE A 190 -2.70 -7.15 1.78
N ILE A 191 -1.93 -7.62 2.76
CA ILE A 191 -0.75 -6.94 3.28
C ILE A 191 0.48 -7.82 2.99
N ALA A 192 1.31 -7.36 2.06
CA ALA A 192 2.49 -8.05 1.58
C ALA A 192 3.77 -7.44 2.16
N ALA A 193 4.76 -8.28 2.48
CA ALA A 193 6.02 -7.85 3.08
C ALA A 193 6.87 -6.94 2.19
N CYS A 194 6.82 -7.16 0.87
CA CYS A 194 7.67 -6.50 -0.10
C CYS A 194 7.02 -6.46 -1.50
N GLY A 195 7.59 -5.67 -2.40
CA GLY A 195 7.17 -5.54 -3.80
C GLY A 195 7.36 -6.81 -4.65
N VAL A 196 6.84 -6.76 -5.89
CA VAL A 196 6.78 -7.90 -6.83
C VAL A 196 8.16 -8.46 -7.16
N HIS A 197 9.18 -7.60 -7.25
CA HIS A 197 10.56 -7.97 -7.55
C HIS A 197 11.51 -7.70 -6.37
N GLU A 198 10.98 -7.69 -5.15
CA GLU A 198 11.74 -7.45 -3.92
C GLU A 198 11.85 -8.72 -3.06
N ILE A 199 12.88 -8.74 -2.21
CA ILE A 199 13.17 -9.81 -1.25
C ILE A 199 12.70 -9.37 0.14
N ALA A 200 12.00 -10.24 0.85
CA ALA A 200 11.55 -9.96 2.21
C ALA A 200 12.71 -10.03 3.23
N SER A 201 12.57 -9.30 4.33
CA SER A 201 13.54 -9.32 5.43
C SER A 201 13.51 -10.65 6.18
N VAL A 202 14.62 -11.40 6.14
CA VAL A 202 14.79 -12.62 6.95
C VAL A 202 15.03 -12.24 8.41
N ARG A 203 14.37 -12.95 9.32
CA ARG A 203 14.39 -12.66 10.76
C ARG A 203 15.78 -12.73 11.40
N SER A 204 16.70 -13.52 10.85
CA SER A 204 18.06 -13.66 11.35
C SER A 204 18.91 -12.38 11.21
N ASN A 205 18.59 -11.53 10.22
CA ASN A 205 19.46 -10.42 9.82
C ASN A 205 18.88 -9.07 10.24
N THR A 206 17.56 -8.91 10.16
CA THR A 206 16.85 -7.66 10.45
C THR A 206 15.46 -7.96 10.99
N ALA A 207 14.75 -6.93 11.44
CA ALA A 207 13.36 -7.11 11.85
C ALA A 207 12.51 -7.62 10.66
N SER A 208 11.97 -8.84 10.77
CA SER A 208 11.08 -9.43 9.76
C SER A 208 9.82 -8.57 9.58
N PHE A 209 9.10 -8.79 8.48
CA PHE A 209 7.84 -8.10 8.26
C PHE A 209 6.82 -8.45 9.37
N THR A 210 6.76 -9.70 9.80
CA THR A 210 5.94 -10.12 10.93
C THR A 210 6.32 -9.41 12.24
N GLN A 211 7.61 -9.20 12.52
CA GLN A 211 8.04 -8.41 13.68
C GLN A 211 7.65 -6.93 13.56
N ARG A 212 7.66 -6.36 12.36
CA ARG A 212 7.16 -5.00 12.12
C ARG A 212 5.66 -4.91 12.35
N LEU A 213 4.89 -5.88 11.88
CA LEU A 213 3.45 -5.99 12.14
C LEU A 213 3.17 -6.07 13.65
N PHE A 214 3.95 -6.87 14.37
CA PHE A 214 3.87 -6.95 15.83
C PHE A 214 4.08 -5.59 16.49
N ARG A 215 5.17 -4.90 16.17
CA ARG A 215 5.48 -3.57 16.75
C ARG A 215 4.39 -2.55 16.44
N ALA A 216 3.90 -2.55 15.20
CA ALA A 216 2.81 -1.68 14.78
C ALA A 216 1.52 -1.94 15.57
N VAL A 217 1.16 -3.21 15.81
CA VAL A 217 -0.06 -3.53 16.58
C VAL A 217 0.03 -3.05 18.03
N GLN A 218 1.24 -2.97 18.61
CA GLN A 218 1.42 -2.47 19.98
C GLN A 218 1.00 -1.01 20.13
N LYS A 219 1.02 -0.22 19.05
CA LYS A 219 0.61 1.20 19.08
C LYS A 219 -0.88 1.39 19.23
N PHE A 220 -1.67 0.36 18.93
CA PHE A 220 -3.12 0.37 19.05
C PHE A 220 -3.62 -0.21 20.37
N LYS A 221 -2.74 -0.65 21.29
CA LYS A 221 -3.15 -1.28 22.56
C LYS A 221 -4.07 -0.44 23.45
N ASN A 222 -4.00 0.88 23.34
CA ASN A 222 -4.88 1.81 24.08
C ASN A 222 -6.14 2.19 23.28
N GLN A 223 -6.31 1.63 22.09
CA GLN A 223 -7.48 1.82 21.24
C GLN A 223 -8.37 0.58 21.32
N GLN A 224 -9.67 0.77 21.16
CA GLN A 224 -10.62 -0.35 21.15
C GLN A 224 -10.52 -1.17 19.85
N ASN A 225 -10.30 -0.49 18.73
CA ASN A 225 -10.19 -1.08 17.42
C ASN A 225 -9.30 -0.23 16.52
N PHE A 226 -8.84 -0.83 15.42
CA PHE A 226 -8.11 -0.19 14.33
C PHE A 226 -8.43 -0.94 13.03
N THR A 227 -8.22 -0.33 11.88
CA THR A 227 -8.43 -0.92 10.57
C THR A 227 -7.16 -1.55 10.03
N THR A 228 -7.29 -2.44 9.04
CA THR A 228 -6.12 -3.00 8.34
C THR A 228 -5.29 -1.93 7.63
N ALA A 229 -5.93 -0.84 7.18
CA ALA A 229 -5.25 0.30 6.55
C ALA A 229 -4.43 1.10 7.56
N GLU A 230 -4.98 1.35 8.76
CA GLU A 230 -4.23 1.97 9.87
C GLU A 230 -3.07 1.08 10.31
N TRP A 231 -3.27 -0.24 10.37
CA TRP A 231 -2.19 -1.17 10.70
C TRP A 231 -1.05 -1.12 9.69
N TYR A 232 -1.39 -1.13 8.40
CA TYR A 232 -0.43 -0.96 7.31
C TYR A 232 0.31 0.38 7.39
N GLN A 233 -0.41 1.49 7.62
CA GLN A 233 0.22 2.79 7.81
C GLN A 233 1.24 2.75 8.93
N GLN A 234 0.90 2.16 10.08
CA GLN A 234 1.80 2.10 11.22
C GLN A 234 3.05 1.23 10.91
N VAL A 235 2.89 0.16 10.14
CA VAL A 235 4.02 -0.65 9.64
C VAL A 235 4.97 0.17 8.75
N GLN A 236 4.46 1.10 7.96
CA GLN A 236 5.28 1.96 7.09
C GLN A 236 5.96 3.07 7.89
N VAL A 237 5.27 3.65 8.87
CA VAL A 237 5.84 4.62 9.82
C VAL A 237 7.03 4.01 10.55
N GLU A 238 6.88 2.79 11.08
CA GLU A 238 7.93 2.10 11.84
C GLU A 238 8.97 1.37 10.98
N LYS A 239 8.85 1.44 9.66
CA LYS A 239 9.74 0.74 8.73
C LYS A 239 11.20 1.16 8.97
N PRO A 240 12.10 0.20 9.28
CA PRO A 240 13.54 0.43 9.30
C PRO A 240 14.07 0.91 7.94
N LYS A 241 15.21 1.62 7.94
CA LYS A 241 15.80 2.21 6.72
C LYS A 241 15.98 1.18 5.60
N HIS A 242 16.53 0.01 5.93
CA HIS A 242 16.88 -1.04 4.97
C HIS A 242 15.80 -2.12 4.79
N ALA A 243 14.65 -2.01 5.48
CA ALA A 243 13.56 -2.95 5.29
C ALA A 243 12.76 -2.60 4.01
N PRO A 244 12.29 -3.60 3.24
CA PRO A 244 11.41 -3.38 2.09
C PRO A 244 10.14 -2.62 2.46
N HIS A 245 9.58 -1.89 1.51
CA HIS A 245 8.26 -1.29 1.70
C HIS A 245 7.19 -2.39 1.70
N ALA A 246 6.33 -2.38 2.71
CA ALA A 246 5.17 -3.25 2.67
C ALA A 246 4.22 -2.77 1.57
N VAL A 247 3.43 -3.69 1.01
CA VAL A 247 2.41 -3.38 0.02
C VAL A 247 1.04 -3.69 0.60
N PHE A 248 0.07 -2.80 0.38
CA PHE A 248 -1.32 -3.01 0.76
C PHE A 248 -2.21 -2.90 -0.46
N GLU A 249 -3.05 -3.91 -0.67
CA GLU A 249 -3.90 -4.00 -1.84
C GLU A 249 -5.31 -4.47 -1.44
N THR A 250 -6.31 -3.94 -2.13
CA THR A 250 -7.72 -4.31 -1.93
C THR A 250 -8.25 -4.89 -3.23
N PHE A 251 -8.61 -6.17 -3.22
CA PHE A 251 -9.06 -6.85 -4.45
C PHE A 251 -10.52 -6.64 -4.76
N SER A 252 -11.34 -6.36 -3.76
CA SER A 252 -12.70 -5.91 -3.95
C SER A 252 -13.21 -5.27 -2.67
N GLY A 253 -14.32 -4.55 -2.81
CA GLY A 253 -14.97 -3.85 -1.72
C GLY A 253 -14.36 -2.48 -1.43
N THR A 254 -15.19 -1.64 -0.80
CA THR A 254 -14.84 -0.28 -0.37
C THR A 254 -14.84 -0.16 1.15
N ARG A 255 -15.02 -1.29 1.85
CA ARG A 255 -15.23 -1.34 3.30
C ARG A 255 -13.95 -1.73 3.99
N ALA A 256 -13.47 -0.86 4.87
CA ALA A 256 -12.35 -1.18 5.74
C ALA A 256 -12.69 -2.37 6.67
N ILE A 257 -11.74 -3.30 6.81
CA ILE A 257 -11.80 -4.38 7.81
C ILE A 257 -11.35 -3.79 9.15
N SER A 258 -12.23 -3.83 10.15
CA SER A 258 -11.92 -3.39 11.52
C SER A 258 -11.51 -4.57 12.40
N LEU A 259 -10.41 -4.40 13.12
CA LEU A 259 -9.84 -5.35 14.06
C LEU A 259 -9.98 -4.76 15.47
N ALA A 260 -10.55 -5.54 16.38
CA ALA A 260 -10.76 -5.15 17.77
C ALA A 260 -10.03 -6.13 18.70
N PHE A 261 -9.42 -5.60 19.76
CA PHE A 261 -8.78 -6.41 20.80
C PHE A 261 -9.83 -7.19 21.59
N SER A 262 -9.50 -8.44 21.96
CA SER A 262 -10.40 -9.31 22.73
C SER A 262 -10.51 -8.92 24.21
N ASP A 263 -9.48 -8.26 24.75
CA ASP A 263 -9.38 -7.90 26.15
C ASP A 263 -9.66 -6.39 26.31
N THR A 264 -10.90 -6.03 26.66
CA THR A 264 -11.29 -4.63 26.82
C THR A 264 -11.49 -4.27 28.30
N SER A 265 -10.39 -4.23 29.05
CA SER A 265 -10.35 -3.34 30.23
C SER A 265 -10.29 -1.90 29.73
N ARG A 266 -11.32 -1.12 30.08
CA ARG A 266 -11.47 0.30 29.73
C ARG A 266 -10.25 1.09 30.19
N SER A 267 -9.53 1.75 29.28
CA SER A 267 -8.73 2.92 29.64
C SER A 267 -8.29 3.76 28.44
N ARG A 268 -8.66 5.05 28.53
CA ARG A 268 -8.14 6.30 27.94
C ARG A 268 -7.67 6.29 26.48
N LEU A 269 -8.27 7.23 25.74
CA LEU A 269 -7.80 7.74 24.44
C LEU A 269 -6.28 7.98 24.46
N PRO A 270 -5.49 7.29 23.61
CA PRO A 270 -4.11 7.68 23.40
C PRO A 270 -4.08 9.01 22.65
N ARG A 271 -3.34 9.96 23.19
CA ARG A 271 -2.97 11.21 22.52
C ARG A 271 -2.09 10.85 21.31
N PRO A 272 -2.22 11.53 20.16
CA PRO A 272 -1.29 11.33 19.05
C PRO A 272 0.14 11.48 19.55
N LEU A 273 1.02 10.55 19.18
CA LEU A 273 2.46 10.70 19.40
C LEU A 273 2.95 11.89 18.55
N SER A 274 2.90 13.08 19.14
CA SER A 274 3.55 14.28 18.64
C SER A 274 5.06 14.06 18.68
N GLY A 275 5.70 13.91 17.52
CA GLY A 275 7.16 13.87 17.41
C GLY A 275 7.75 12.89 16.40
N VAL A 276 6.96 12.06 15.73
CA VAL A 276 7.47 11.21 14.63
C VAL A 276 7.41 12.02 13.33
N SER A 277 8.52 12.10 12.60
CA SER A 277 8.54 12.63 11.23
C SER A 277 7.50 11.87 10.40
N GLN A 278 6.43 12.55 10.04
CA GLN A 278 5.29 11.92 9.40
C GLN A 278 5.72 11.54 7.98
N LYS A 279 5.79 10.23 7.71
CA LYS A 279 6.10 9.72 6.37
C LYS A 279 4.83 9.83 5.53
N HIS A 280 4.91 10.55 4.42
CA HIS A 280 3.80 10.70 3.49
C HIS A 280 4.05 9.97 2.18
N VAL A 281 2.97 9.66 1.48
CA VAL A 281 2.99 9.08 0.14
C VAL A 281 2.78 10.23 -0.84
N LEU A 282 3.68 10.35 -1.81
CA LEU A 282 3.57 11.26 -2.94
C LEU A 282 3.09 10.49 -4.15
N VAL A 283 2.05 11.01 -4.80
CA VAL A 283 1.33 10.30 -5.85
C VAL A 283 0.92 11.26 -6.95
N LYS A 284 0.72 10.71 -8.14
CA LYS A 284 0.25 11.41 -9.31
C LYS A 284 -1.18 10.96 -9.64
N LEU A 285 -2.04 11.94 -9.88
CA LEU A 285 -3.40 11.78 -10.39
C LEU A 285 -3.55 12.60 -11.68
N THR A 286 -4.16 12.01 -12.71
CA THR A 286 -4.53 12.74 -13.93
C THR A 286 -6.04 12.92 -14.00
N LEU A 287 -6.49 14.17 -14.04
CA LEU A 287 -7.89 14.56 -14.15
C LEU A 287 -8.21 15.11 -15.54
N GLU A 288 -9.38 14.76 -16.07
CA GLU A 288 -9.90 15.38 -17.29
C GLU A 288 -10.30 16.84 -17.04
N GLY A 289 -9.96 17.73 -17.96
CA GLY A 289 -10.32 19.15 -17.93
C GLY A 289 -9.13 20.10 -17.83
N GLN A 290 -9.40 21.31 -17.36
CA GLN A 290 -8.47 22.45 -17.34
C GLN A 290 -8.35 23.04 -15.92
N ARG A 291 -7.80 24.25 -15.80
CA ARG A 291 -7.58 24.95 -14.51
C ARG A 291 -8.77 24.89 -13.54
N ASP A 292 -10.00 25.12 -14.01
CA ASP A 292 -11.20 25.12 -13.15
C ASP A 292 -11.48 23.76 -12.49
N SER A 293 -11.00 22.67 -13.11
CA SER A 293 -11.07 21.33 -12.54
C SER A 293 -10.23 21.22 -11.26
N VAL A 294 -9.13 21.97 -11.14
CA VAL A 294 -8.26 21.96 -9.94
C VAL A 294 -8.95 22.60 -8.75
N ASP A 295 -9.61 23.75 -8.95
CA ASP A 295 -10.33 24.44 -7.87
C ASP A 295 -11.51 23.61 -7.38
N SER A 296 -12.24 23.01 -8.33
CA SER A 296 -13.35 22.10 -8.03
C SER A 296 -12.87 20.86 -7.28
N PHE A 297 -11.76 20.26 -7.73
CA PHE A 297 -11.14 19.12 -7.06
C PHE A 297 -10.62 19.48 -5.66
N SER A 298 -10.00 20.65 -5.48
CA SER A 298 -9.55 21.15 -4.19
C SER A 298 -10.71 21.31 -3.20
N LYS A 299 -11.86 21.83 -3.66
CA LYS A 299 -13.10 21.88 -2.86
C LYS A 299 -13.58 20.47 -2.48
N ALA A 300 -13.61 19.54 -3.44
CA ALA A 300 -14.02 18.16 -3.20
C ALA A 300 -13.13 17.48 -2.15
N VAL A 301 -11.80 17.60 -2.26
CA VAL A 301 -10.84 17.05 -1.28
C VAL A 301 -11.04 17.63 0.12
N ARG A 302 -11.30 18.94 0.25
CA ARG A 302 -11.54 19.57 1.56
C ARG A 302 -12.80 19.05 2.26
N SER A 303 -13.77 18.55 1.49
CA SER A 303 -15.01 17.96 2.03
C SER A 303 -14.84 16.54 2.56
N LEU A 304 -13.71 15.87 2.27
CA LEU A 304 -13.44 14.51 2.71
C LEU A 304 -13.11 14.44 4.22
N PRO A 305 -13.36 13.28 4.85
CA PRO A 305 -13.04 13.07 6.26
C PRO A 305 -11.52 13.17 6.51
N PRO A 306 -11.08 13.53 7.74
CA PRO A 306 -9.68 13.82 8.05
C PRO A 306 -8.67 12.74 7.63
N ASN A 307 -9.04 11.47 7.71
CA ASN A 307 -8.18 10.34 7.36
C ASN A 307 -8.01 10.13 5.83
N MET A 308 -8.87 10.75 5.02
CA MET A 308 -8.79 10.76 3.55
C MET A 308 -8.32 12.09 2.98
N LYS A 309 -8.04 13.08 3.82
CA LYS A 309 -7.57 14.39 3.36
C LYS A 309 -6.19 14.26 2.72
N VAL A 310 -6.01 14.98 1.62
CA VAL A 310 -4.77 15.01 0.86
C VAL A 310 -4.35 16.47 0.66
N GLU A 311 -3.06 16.69 0.58
CA GLU A 311 -2.49 17.98 0.21
C GLU A 311 -2.18 17.97 -1.28
N ILE A 312 -2.67 18.99 -2.00
CA ILE A 312 -2.26 19.22 -3.38
C ILE A 312 -0.92 19.94 -3.34
N CYS A 313 0.15 19.27 -3.74
CA CYS A 313 1.49 19.88 -3.78
C CYS A 313 1.59 20.81 -4.99
N ASN A 314 1.32 20.26 -6.17
CA ASN A 314 1.41 20.96 -7.44
C ASN A 314 0.32 20.46 -8.41
N ALA A 315 -0.04 21.30 -9.36
CA ALA A 315 -0.88 20.93 -10.49
C ALA A 315 -0.29 21.54 -11.78
N PHE A 316 -0.36 20.78 -12.87
CA PHE A 316 0.20 21.15 -14.16
C PHE A 316 -0.83 20.87 -15.23
N GLU A 317 -1.17 21.90 -16.00
CA GLU A 317 -2.02 21.76 -17.18
C GLU A 317 -1.26 21.02 -18.28
N THR A 318 -1.94 20.10 -18.95
CA THR A 318 -1.46 19.37 -20.12
C THR A 318 -2.42 19.59 -21.28
N ASP A 319 -2.07 19.12 -22.47
CA ASP A 319 -2.83 19.38 -23.71
C ASP A 319 -4.35 19.04 -23.64
N ALA A 320 -4.73 18.06 -22.82
CA ALA A 320 -6.13 17.62 -22.66
C ALA A 320 -6.53 17.28 -21.21
N SER A 321 -5.68 17.58 -20.22
CA SER A 321 -5.91 17.13 -18.84
C SER A 321 -5.16 17.99 -17.83
N VAL A 322 -5.42 17.76 -16.55
CA VAL A 322 -4.60 18.28 -15.46
C VAL A 322 -3.90 17.15 -14.75
N PHE A 323 -2.59 17.28 -14.65
CA PHE A 323 -1.73 16.43 -13.84
C PHE A 323 -1.62 17.04 -12.44
N ILE A 324 -1.84 16.25 -11.39
CA ILE A 324 -1.82 16.70 -10.00
C ILE A 324 -0.88 15.82 -9.19
N ILE A 325 0.03 16.45 -8.44
CA ILE A 325 0.84 15.81 -7.41
C ILE A 325 0.16 15.98 -6.07
N LEU A 326 -0.13 14.85 -5.42
CA LEU A 326 -0.79 14.78 -4.13
C LEU A 326 0.14 14.20 -3.09
N GLN A 327 0.14 14.78 -1.90
CA GLN A 327 0.75 14.22 -0.70
C GLN A 327 -0.35 13.76 0.26
N MET A 328 -0.23 12.52 0.75
CA MET A 328 -1.24 11.93 1.63
C MET A 328 -0.64 10.98 2.67
N SER A 329 -1.44 10.58 3.67
CA SER A 329 -1.07 9.51 4.58
C SER A 329 -1.09 8.15 3.87
N TRP A 330 -0.45 7.13 4.44
CA TRP A 330 -0.53 5.76 3.92
C TRP A 330 -1.94 5.19 3.99
N GLU A 331 -2.72 5.55 5.01
CA GLU A 331 -4.14 5.20 5.11
C GLU A 331 -4.95 5.88 3.99
N GLY A 332 -4.75 7.18 3.77
CA GLY A 332 -5.40 7.92 2.69
C GLY A 332 -5.09 7.34 1.31
N TRP A 333 -3.82 6.96 1.08
CA TRP A 333 -3.40 6.24 -0.11
C TRP A 333 -4.20 4.96 -0.31
N VAL A 334 -4.25 4.08 0.69
CA VAL A 334 -4.98 2.81 0.63
C VAL A 334 -6.47 3.02 0.33
N LEU A 335 -7.09 4.01 0.99
CA LEU A 335 -8.51 4.30 0.77
C LEU A 335 -8.77 4.82 -0.65
N TRP A 336 -7.90 5.67 -1.17
CA TRP A 336 -8.05 6.19 -2.53
C TRP A 336 -7.79 5.12 -3.59
N THR A 337 -6.74 4.30 -3.43
CA THR A 337 -6.43 3.25 -4.41
C THR A 337 -7.48 2.16 -4.50
N SER A 338 -8.38 2.05 -3.52
CA SER A 338 -9.56 1.18 -3.59
C SER A 338 -10.59 1.60 -4.66
N VAL A 339 -10.55 2.85 -5.13
CA VAL A 339 -11.52 3.38 -6.10
C VAL A 339 -10.93 4.17 -7.26
N VAL A 340 -9.68 4.60 -7.15
CA VAL A 340 -9.00 5.33 -8.22
C VAL A 340 -7.58 4.80 -8.39
N HIS A 341 -7.19 4.59 -9.65
CA HIS A 341 -5.80 4.31 -9.95
C HIS A 341 -4.97 5.58 -9.71
N LEU A 342 -3.95 5.46 -8.88
CA LEU A 342 -3.00 6.52 -8.60
C LEU A 342 -1.60 6.02 -8.92
N ASP A 343 -0.80 6.87 -9.56
CA ASP A 343 0.58 6.54 -9.87
C ASP A 343 1.46 6.91 -8.68
N PHE A 344 2.10 5.90 -8.08
CA PHE A 344 3.04 6.13 -6.98
C PHE A 344 4.27 6.89 -7.48
N VAL A 345 4.61 7.99 -6.81
CA VAL A 345 5.81 8.80 -7.12
C VAL A 345 6.93 8.49 -6.13
N GLY A 346 6.61 8.49 -4.84
CA GLY A 346 7.62 8.25 -3.81
C GLY A 346 7.12 8.42 -2.38
N VAL A 347 8.02 8.26 -1.42
CA VAL A 347 7.77 8.51 0.01
C VAL A 347 8.53 9.77 0.42
N THR A 348 7.84 10.72 1.02
CA THR A 348 8.47 11.96 1.52
C THR A 348 8.72 11.89 3.02
N LEU A 349 9.81 12.51 3.45
CA LEU A 349 10.25 12.59 4.84
C LEU A 349 10.33 14.07 5.24
N GLY A 350 9.28 14.58 5.87
CA GLY A 350 9.23 15.98 6.30
C GLY A 350 8.75 16.95 5.20
N PRO A 351 8.95 18.27 5.40
CA PRO A 351 8.42 19.30 4.52
C PRO A 351 9.14 19.37 3.17
N ASP A 352 8.53 20.11 2.24
CA ASP A 352 9.15 20.45 0.95
C ASP A 352 10.50 21.14 1.17
N LEU A 353 11.52 20.70 0.41
CA LEU A 353 12.86 21.27 0.45
C LEU A 353 12.93 22.59 -0.32
N LEU A 354 11.97 22.85 -1.21
CA LEU A 354 11.85 24.13 -1.90
C LEU A 354 11.00 25.09 -1.04
N PRO A 355 11.49 26.31 -0.79
CA PRO A 355 10.66 27.34 -0.16
C PRO A 355 9.43 27.58 -1.04
N ARG A 356 8.23 27.36 -0.50
CA ARG A 356 7.02 27.85 -1.16
C ARG A 356 7.17 29.36 -1.28
N LYS A 357 7.20 29.88 -2.51
CA LYS A 357 7.04 31.32 -2.74
C LYS A 357 5.77 31.71 -2.00
N ALA A 358 5.91 32.51 -0.94
CA ALA A 358 4.76 33.13 -0.30
C ALA A 358 4.00 33.85 -1.41
N ILE A 359 2.72 33.50 -1.58
CA ILE A 359 1.82 34.29 -2.41
C ILE A 359 1.89 35.69 -1.80
N PRO A 360 2.37 36.71 -2.54
CA PRO A 360 2.36 38.07 -2.03
C PRO A 360 0.93 38.38 -1.58
N PRO A 361 0.72 38.95 -0.38
CA PRO A 361 -0.62 39.43 -0.02
C PRO A 361 -1.11 40.28 -1.18
N ALA A 362 -2.31 39.96 -1.69
CA ALA A 362 -2.92 40.69 -2.78
C ALA A 362 -2.75 42.17 -2.48
N SER A 363 -2.05 42.89 -3.35
CA SER A 363 -1.86 44.32 -3.23
C SER A 363 -3.26 44.92 -3.05
N ALA A 364 -3.49 45.56 -1.92
CA ALA A 364 -4.66 46.39 -1.70
C ALA A 364 -4.57 47.56 -2.69
N SER A 365 -4.91 47.32 -3.94
CA SER A 365 -5.00 48.35 -4.97
C SER A 365 -6.31 49.08 -4.74
N GLY A 366 -6.18 50.20 -4.03
CA GLY A 366 -6.84 51.47 -4.36
C GLY A 366 -8.36 51.47 -4.42
N GLU A 367 -8.99 51.70 -3.29
CA GLU A 367 -10.28 52.41 -3.22
C GLU A 367 -10.44 52.93 -1.80
N ASN A 368 -9.91 54.13 -1.56
CA ASN A 368 -10.29 55.04 -0.47
C ASN A 368 -9.57 56.38 -0.70
N LEU A 369 -9.99 57.09 -1.74
CA LEU A 369 -9.84 58.55 -1.79
C LEU A 369 -11.24 59.14 -1.50
N PRO A 370 -11.41 59.90 -0.41
CA PRO A 370 -12.61 60.70 -0.19
C PRO A 370 -12.65 61.89 -1.18
N PRO A 371 -13.84 62.45 -1.46
CA PRO A 371 -14.05 63.43 -2.52
C PRO A 371 -13.41 64.78 -2.21
N GLU A 372 -12.92 65.45 -3.26
CA GLU A 372 -12.53 66.85 -3.22
C GLU A 372 -13.76 67.74 -2.92
N ASP A 373 -13.67 68.52 -1.83
CA ASP A 373 -14.64 69.55 -1.47
C ASP A 373 -14.54 70.74 -2.44
N LEU A 374 -15.53 70.84 -3.34
CA LEU A 374 -15.78 72.02 -4.15
C LEU A 374 -16.58 73.06 -3.35
N SER A 375 -15.87 74.09 -2.90
CA SER A 375 -16.26 75.49 -2.76
C SER A 375 -17.67 75.88 -2.29
N PHE A 376 -17.73 76.59 -1.17
CA PHE A 376 -18.59 77.78 -1.04
C PHE A 376 -17.71 78.99 -0.66
N LYS A 377 -17.67 79.97 -1.56
CA LYS A 377 -17.23 81.35 -1.27
C LYS A 377 -18.49 82.18 -0.99
N GLU A 378 -18.59 82.73 0.21
CA GLU A 378 -19.34 83.96 0.48
C GLU A 378 -18.46 84.85 1.38
N ALA A 379 -18.02 85.97 0.80
CA ALA A 379 -17.69 87.28 1.39
C ALA A 379 -16.79 88.05 0.39
#